data_AF-K0SQ35-F1
#
_entry.id   AF-K0SQ35-F1
#
_cell.length_a   1.000
_cell.length_b   1.000
_cell.length_c   1.000
_cell.angle_alpha   90.00
_cell.angle_beta   90.00
_cell.angle_gamma   90.00
#
_symmetry.space_group_name_H-M   'P 1'
#
loop_
_entity.id
_entity.type
_entity.pdbx_description
1 polymer ?
#
loop_
_entity_poly.entity_id
_entity_poly.type
_entity_poly.pdbx_seq_one_letter_code
_entity_poly.pdbx_strand_id
1 'polypeptide(L)'
;QSKAARLQVKPGDWLVNAFVRRLETRRHTMHRLFVPALVVLAALTHIDAFAAPRVDTSVGRATPPLSGNPMQSKSTELGASVSGIDELPLVYQSAAFLGIYGLLGVLSAQCVKFIDSASKELVGLEGWRNSFIDTSIPLVLGILYSSAGLGHFLSKEAFCDIYPAIGSWGLWYVPGSPEFHVAWTGLVEFLGGVGLVASGARSILGRDEDDDESLPLRLVQPISAAALLLLTMAVTPANIYMYTHGAVMGPDMPPLDLSFHYIRFAVQVLLLSTLWILVKDSFFYVWGDELD
;
A
#
# COMPACT_ATOMS: atom_id res chain seq x y z
N GLN A 1 32.63 -15.04 -58.91
CA GLN A 1 32.41 -14.36 -57.62
C GLN A 1 31.44 -13.21 -57.90
N SER A 2 30.24 -13.03 -57.34
CA SER A 2 29.41 -13.67 -56.32
C SER A 2 27.95 -13.37 -56.73
N LYS A 3 27.07 -14.38 -56.78
CA LYS A 3 25.62 -14.21 -57.04
C LYS A 3 24.91 -14.02 -55.70
N ALA A 4 24.38 -12.84 -55.43
CA ALA A 4 23.54 -12.57 -54.27
C ALA A 4 22.12 -13.13 -54.52
N ALA A 5 21.75 -14.18 -53.77
CA ALA A 5 20.41 -14.72 -53.75
C ALA A 5 19.49 -13.80 -52.91
N ARG A 6 18.51 -13.16 -53.54
CA ARG A 6 17.41 -12.49 -52.83
C ARG A 6 16.45 -13.56 -52.31
N LEU A 7 16.46 -13.78 -51.00
CA LEU A 7 15.43 -14.54 -50.30
C LEU A 7 14.09 -13.79 -50.39
N GLN A 8 13.14 -14.35 -51.12
CA GLN A 8 11.74 -13.93 -51.08
C GLN A 8 11.13 -14.36 -49.73
N VAL A 9 10.93 -13.41 -48.83
CA VAL A 9 10.14 -13.62 -47.61
C VAL A 9 8.67 -13.60 -48.00
N LYS A 10 7.90 -14.62 -47.58
CA LYS A 10 6.47 -14.72 -47.92
C LYS A 10 5.68 -13.58 -47.24
N PRO A 11 4.66 -13.01 -47.89
CA PRO A 11 3.93 -11.83 -47.37
C PRO A 11 3.19 -11.98 -46.03
N GLY A 12 3.17 -13.16 -45.39
CA GLY A 12 2.59 -13.37 -44.06
C GLY A 12 3.61 -13.48 -42.92
N ASP A 13 4.88 -13.75 -43.23
CA ASP A 13 5.90 -14.03 -42.22
C ASP A 13 6.36 -12.74 -41.51
N TRP A 14 6.12 -11.58 -42.11
CA TRP A 14 6.50 -10.29 -41.51
C TRP A 14 5.65 -9.95 -40.27
N LEU A 15 4.34 -10.20 -40.30
CA LEU A 15 3.45 -9.93 -39.16
C LEU A 15 3.76 -10.87 -37.97
N VAL A 16 3.98 -12.15 -38.25
CA VAL A 16 4.34 -13.13 -37.21
C VAL A 16 5.71 -12.82 -36.63
N ASN A 17 6.71 -12.48 -37.46
CA ASN A 17 8.04 -12.10 -36.97
C ASN A 17 8.03 -10.76 -36.22
N ALA A 18 7.20 -9.79 -36.62
CA ALA A 18 7.03 -8.54 -35.89
C ALA A 18 6.38 -8.78 -34.52
N PHE A 19 5.35 -9.61 -34.47
CA PHE A 19 4.69 -10.01 -33.22
C PHE A 19 5.62 -10.77 -32.28
N VAL A 20 6.35 -11.78 -32.78
CA VAL A 20 7.33 -12.55 -31.99
C VAL A 20 8.47 -11.67 -31.49
N ARG A 21 9.02 -10.78 -32.33
CA ARG A 21 10.05 -9.82 -31.88
C ARG A 21 9.50 -8.85 -30.84
N ARG A 22 8.24 -8.40 -30.96
CA ARG A 22 7.60 -7.54 -29.96
C ARG A 22 7.43 -8.27 -28.62
N LEU A 23 7.08 -9.56 -28.65
CA LEU A 23 7.01 -10.41 -27.47
C LEU A 23 8.39 -10.69 -26.85
N GLU A 24 9.43 -10.96 -27.64
CA GLU A 24 10.80 -11.17 -27.14
C GLU A 24 11.41 -9.91 -26.53
N THR A 25 11.13 -8.74 -27.14
CA THR A 25 11.56 -7.44 -26.59
C THR A 25 10.84 -7.15 -25.28
N ARG A 26 9.52 -7.40 -25.19
CA ARG A 26 8.77 -7.30 -23.92
C ARG A 26 9.28 -8.29 -22.87
N ARG A 27 9.66 -9.51 -23.26
CA ARG A 27 10.18 -10.55 -22.34
C ARG A 27 11.51 -10.14 -21.69
N HIS A 28 12.43 -9.55 -22.44
CA HIS A 28 13.70 -9.08 -21.89
C HIS A 28 13.55 -7.84 -20.99
N THR A 29 12.61 -6.95 -21.31
CA THR A 29 12.30 -5.78 -20.48
C THR A 29 11.59 -6.20 -19.19
N MET A 30 10.61 -7.11 -19.25
CA MET A 30 9.94 -7.64 -18.06
C MET A 30 10.89 -8.29 -17.04
N HIS A 31 11.93 -8.99 -17.51
CA HIS A 31 12.90 -9.64 -16.60
C HIS A 31 13.75 -8.65 -15.79
N ARG A 32 14.01 -7.44 -16.31
CA ARG A 32 14.76 -6.39 -15.60
C ARG A 32 13.86 -5.58 -14.65
N LEU A 33 12.56 -5.55 -14.91
CA LEU A 33 11.53 -4.83 -14.14
C LEU A 33 10.95 -5.66 -12.98
N PHE A 34 11.06 -6.99 -13.06
CA PHE A 34 10.63 -7.89 -12.00
C PHE A 34 11.48 -7.76 -10.73
N VAL A 35 12.74 -7.30 -10.84
CA VAL A 35 13.68 -7.27 -9.71
C VAL A 35 13.30 -6.23 -8.65
N PRO A 36 12.96 -4.96 -8.98
CA PRO A 36 12.45 -4.01 -7.98
C PRO A 36 11.13 -4.45 -7.35
N ALA A 37 10.20 -4.97 -8.16
CA ALA A 37 8.91 -5.49 -7.68
C ALA A 37 9.11 -6.68 -6.72
N LEU A 38 10.03 -7.60 -7.03
CA LEU A 38 10.43 -8.70 -6.15
C LEU A 38 11.16 -8.24 -4.90
N VAL A 39 11.93 -7.15 -4.94
CA VAL A 39 12.57 -6.59 -3.74
C VAL A 39 11.53 -5.96 -2.81
N VAL A 40 10.54 -5.25 -3.36
CA VAL A 40 9.39 -4.75 -2.59
C VAL A 40 8.57 -5.92 -2.05
N LEU A 41 8.25 -6.92 -2.87
CA LEU A 41 7.52 -8.12 -2.45
C LEU A 41 8.29 -8.93 -1.40
N ALA A 42 9.61 -9.07 -1.53
CA ALA A 42 10.47 -9.79 -0.59
C ALA A 42 10.59 -9.05 0.76
N ALA A 43 10.66 -7.72 0.73
CA ALA A 43 10.60 -6.89 1.93
C ALA A 43 9.24 -7.02 2.63
N LEU A 44 8.16 -7.21 1.87
CA LEU A 44 6.80 -7.43 2.39
C LEU A 44 6.58 -8.86 2.89
N THR A 45 7.21 -9.88 2.30
CA THR A 45 7.11 -11.28 2.76
C THR A 45 7.92 -11.57 4.03
N HIS A 46 8.87 -10.70 4.39
CA HIS A 46 9.51 -10.73 5.71
C HIS A 46 8.68 -10.03 6.80
N ILE A 47 7.54 -9.44 6.45
CA ILE A 47 6.53 -8.98 7.40
C ILE A 47 5.59 -10.17 7.65
N ASP A 48 6.03 -11.10 8.49
CA ASP A 48 5.17 -12.15 9.09
C ASP A 48 3.98 -11.57 9.89
N ALA A 49 3.86 -10.24 10.00
CA ALA A 49 2.80 -9.54 10.72
C ALA A 49 1.40 -9.66 10.08
N PHE A 50 1.27 -10.20 8.85
CA PHE A 50 -0.03 -10.53 8.27
C PHE A 50 -0.46 -11.99 8.49
N ALA A 51 0.45 -12.84 8.97
CA ALA A 51 0.11 -14.16 9.46
C ALA A 51 -0.23 -14.05 10.96
N ALA A 52 -1.36 -13.43 11.29
CA ALA A 52 -1.91 -13.57 12.64
C ALA A 52 -2.02 -15.08 12.96
N PRO A 53 -1.50 -15.56 14.11
CA PRO A 53 -1.69 -16.95 14.51
C PRO A 53 -3.19 -17.26 14.50
N ARG A 54 -3.59 -18.45 14.00
CA ARG A 54 -4.97 -18.92 14.11
C ARG A 54 -5.36 -18.93 15.59
N VAL A 55 -6.20 -17.98 16.00
CA VAL A 55 -6.80 -17.97 17.32
C VAL A 55 -7.83 -19.09 17.37
N ASP A 56 -7.57 -20.10 18.20
CA ASP A 56 -8.55 -21.13 18.54
C ASP A 56 -9.68 -20.47 19.35
N THR A 57 -10.86 -20.32 18.77
CA THR A 57 -12.01 -19.60 19.36
C THR A 57 -12.72 -20.39 20.47
N SER A 58 -12.00 -21.12 21.31
CA SER A 58 -12.58 -21.98 22.36
C SER A 58 -12.25 -21.50 23.78
N VAL A 59 -12.67 -20.29 24.16
CA VAL A 59 -12.65 -19.87 25.57
C VAL A 59 -13.97 -19.20 25.96
N GLY A 60 -14.57 -19.72 27.03
CA GLY A 60 -15.90 -19.40 27.53
C GLY A 60 -16.08 -17.97 27.99
N ARG A 61 -17.28 -17.45 27.74
CA ARG A 61 -17.76 -16.11 28.07
C ARG A 61 -17.95 -15.98 29.59
N ALA A 62 -16.98 -15.36 30.28
CA ALA A 62 -17.20 -14.88 31.65
C ALA A 62 -17.87 -13.49 31.63
N THR A 63 -18.87 -13.31 32.49
CA THR A 63 -19.60 -12.05 32.69
C THR A 63 -18.74 -10.97 33.33
N PRO A 64 -18.84 -9.68 32.92
CA PRO A 64 -18.05 -8.61 33.50
C PRO A 64 -18.63 -8.13 34.85
N PRO A 65 -17.79 -7.74 35.82
CA PRO A 65 -18.24 -7.07 37.02
C PRO A 65 -18.62 -5.61 36.73
N LEU A 66 -19.73 -5.17 37.30
CA LEU A 66 -20.15 -3.78 37.36
C LEU A 66 -19.31 -3.02 38.41
N SER A 67 -19.03 -1.75 38.12
CA SER A 67 -18.56 -0.70 39.05
C SER A 67 -17.04 -0.44 39.10
N GLY A 68 -16.61 0.54 38.31
CA GLY A 68 -15.33 1.26 38.43
C GLY A 68 -15.18 2.28 37.30
N ASN A 69 -14.67 3.48 37.59
CA ASN A 69 -14.56 4.60 36.64
C ASN A 69 -14.07 4.17 35.24
N PRO A 70 -14.81 4.45 34.15
CA PRO A 70 -14.58 3.84 32.83
C PRO A 70 -13.35 4.37 32.07
N MET A 71 -12.61 5.34 32.60
CA MET A 71 -11.48 5.94 31.88
C MET A 71 -10.10 5.37 32.22
N GLN A 72 -9.97 4.51 33.24
CA GLN A 72 -8.63 4.20 33.80
C GLN A 72 -8.32 2.70 33.94
N SER A 73 -9.20 1.78 33.53
CA SER A 73 -9.04 0.36 33.86
C SER A 73 -8.62 -0.56 32.71
N LYS A 74 -8.27 -0.04 31.53
CA LYS A 74 -7.76 -0.86 30.42
C LYS A 74 -6.31 -0.53 30.01
N SER A 75 -5.76 0.56 30.52
CA SER A 75 -4.35 0.94 30.36
C SER A 75 -3.40 0.06 31.17
N THR A 76 -3.89 -0.74 32.11
CA THR A 76 -3.05 -1.48 33.08
C THR A 76 -2.55 -2.84 32.58
N GLU A 77 -2.94 -3.30 31.39
CA GLU A 77 -2.45 -4.56 30.81
C GLU A 77 -1.80 -4.40 29.43
N LEU A 78 -1.67 -3.18 28.91
CA LEU A 78 -0.80 -2.92 27.77
C LEU A 78 0.65 -2.96 28.28
N GLY A 79 1.47 -3.85 27.73
CA GLY A 79 2.88 -3.91 28.07
C GLY A 79 3.53 -2.53 27.90
N ALA A 80 4.47 -2.19 28.79
CA ALA A 80 5.17 -0.90 28.74
C ALA A 80 5.69 -0.62 27.31
N SER A 81 5.40 0.56 26.76
CA SER A 81 5.82 0.87 25.40
C SER A 81 7.34 0.90 25.31
N VAL A 82 7.90 0.36 24.22
CA VAL A 82 9.36 0.38 23.98
C VAL A 82 9.87 1.81 23.81
N SER A 83 9.00 2.75 23.45
CA SER A 83 9.35 4.16 23.25
C SER A 83 9.39 5.00 24.54
N GLY A 84 8.63 4.60 25.57
CA GLY A 84 8.37 5.41 26.76
C GLY A 84 7.62 6.72 26.50
N ILE A 85 7.08 6.93 25.28
CA ILE A 85 6.42 8.18 24.91
C ILE A 85 5.10 8.34 25.67
N ASP A 86 4.37 7.25 25.89
CA ASP A 86 3.13 7.20 26.66
C ASP A 86 3.28 7.68 28.12
N GLU A 87 4.49 7.62 28.68
CA GLU A 87 4.78 8.10 30.04
C GLU A 87 5.10 9.62 30.10
N LEU A 88 5.33 10.26 28.94
CA LEU A 88 5.68 11.68 28.88
C LEU A 88 4.45 12.58 29.07
N PRO A 89 4.63 13.83 29.53
CA PRO A 89 3.56 14.83 29.48
C PRO A 89 2.96 14.98 28.08
N LEU A 90 1.64 15.20 27.99
CA LEU A 90 0.88 15.21 26.73
C LEU A 90 1.50 16.10 25.64
N VAL A 91 2.06 17.25 26.00
CA VAL A 91 2.72 18.15 25.03
C VAL A 91 3.86 17.46 24.27
N TYR A 92 4.63 16.60 24.94
CA TYR A 92 5.71 15.84 24.32
C TYR A 92 5.18 14.66 23.51
N GLN A 93 4.09 14.03 23.95
CA GLN A 93 3.40 13.01 23.15
C GLN A 93 2.85 13.58 21.85
N SER A 94 2.19 14.75 21.91
CA SER A 94 1.71 15.49 20.75
C SER A 94 2.85 15.83 19.80
N ALA A 95 3.96 16.35 20.34
CA ALA A 95 5.15 16.70 19.54
C ALA A 95 5.76 15.48 18.85
N ALA A 96 5.84 14.34 19.54
CA ALA A 96 6.32 13.08 18.95
C ALA A 96 5.40 12.60 17.83
N PHE A 97 4.08 12.59 18.05
CA PHE A 97 3.09 12.22 17.04
C PHE A 97 3.21 13.10 15.78
N LEU A 98 3.17 14.43 15.96
CA LEU A 98 3.28 15.39 14.86
C LEU A 98 4.64 15.33 14.17
N GLY A 99 5.71 15.09 14.92
CA GLY A 99 7.07 14.92 14.39
C GLY A 99 7.20 13.69 13.49
N ILE A 100 6.69 12.54 13.94
CA ILE A 100 6.69 11.30 13.15
C ILE A 100 5.84 11.47 11.89
N TYR A 101 4.64 12.04 12.01
CA TYR A 101 3.74 12.27 10.88
C TYR A 101 4.34 13.26 9.86
N GLY A 102 4.94 14.34 10.35
CA GLY A 102 5.62 15.33 9.51
C GLY A 102 6.85 14.75 8.79
N LEU A 103 7.66 13.97 9.50
CA LEU A 103 8.82 13.29 8.92
C LEU A 103 8.40 12.29 7.83
N LEU A 104 7.30 11.55 8.05
CA LEU A 104 6.74 10.64 7.06
C LEU A 104 6.36 11.39 5.77
N GLY A 105 5.70 12.55 5.89
CA GLY A 105 5.35 13.40 4.76
C GLY A 105 6.57 13.93 4.00
N VAL A 106 7.57 14.44 4.72
CA VAL A 106 8.82 14.96 4.12
C VAL A 106 9.57 13.86 3.37
N LEU A 107 9.77 12.71 4.00
CA LEU A 107 10.52 11.61 3.39
C LEU A 107 9.78 10.99 2.20
N SER A 108 8.44 10.89 2.27
CA SER A 108 7.64 10.45 1.12
C SER A 108 7.79 11.41 -0.06
N ALA A 109 7.72 12.74 0.18
CA ALA A 109 7.91 13.72 -0.88
C ALA A 109 9.31 13.67 -1.52
N GLN A 110 10.36 13.43 -0.71
CA GLN A 110 11.72 13.24 -1.25
C GLN A 110 11.86 11.93 -2.01
N CYS A 111 11.23 10.85 -1.53
CA CYS A 111 11.23 9.56 -2.21
C CYS A 111 10.50 9.64 -3.56
N VAL A 112 9.38 10.37 -3.67
CA VAL A 112 8.72 10.67 -4.95
C VAL A 112 9.69 11.33 -5.93
N LYS A 113 10.40 12.38 -5.51
CA LYS A 113 11.38 13.08 -6.37
C LYS A 113 12.51 12.15 -6.82
N PHE A 114 12.98 11.30 -5.93
CA PHE A 114 14.01 10.32 -6.23
C PHE A 114 13.52 9.30 -7.27
N ILE A 115 12.34 8.72 -7.08
CA ILE A 115 11.75 7.76 -8.02
C ILE A 115 11.50 8.42 -9.38
N ASP A 116 10.95 9.65 -9.41
CA ASP A 116 10.72 10.41 -10.65
C ASP A 116 12.03 10.72 -11.41
N SER A 117 13.13 10.98 -10.70
CA SER A 117 14.44 11.20 -11.33
C SER A 117 15.01 9.90 -11.87
N ALA A 118 14.98 8.84 -11.06
CA ALA A 118 15.49 7.53 -11.43
C ALA A 118 14.70 6.92 -12.60
N SER A 119 13.38 7.10 -12.66
CA SER A 119 12.53 6.57 -13.73
C SER A 119 12.89 7.18 -15.08
N LYS A 120 13.06 8.50 -15.13
CA LYS A 120 13.47 9.25 -16.33
C LYS A 120 14.83 8.81 -16.84
N GLU A 121 15.79 8.62 -15.94
CA GLU A 121 17.17 8.24 -16.31
C GLU A 121 17.29 6.77 -16.74
N LEU A 122 16.59 5.85 -16.07
CA LEU A 122 16.80 4.41 -16.25
C LEU A 122 15.92 3.79 -17.34
N VAL A 123 14.68 4.26 -17.47
CA VAL A 123 13.64 3.58 -18.28
C VAL A 123 13.02 4.52 -19.31
N GLY A 124 13.17 5.84 -19.13
CA GLY A 124 12.51 6.85 -19.95
C GLY A 124 11.00 6.93 -19.65
N LEU A 125 10.36 8.01 -20.11
CA LEU A 125 8.96 8.30 -19.78
C LEU A 125 7.99 7.23 -20.29
N GLU A 126 8.13 6.82 -21.55
CA GLU A 126 7.25 5.82 -22.16
C GLU A 126 7.41 4.44 -21.52
N GLY A 127 8.66 4.04 -21.25
CA GLY A 127 8.94 2.79 -20.56
C GLY A 127 8.44 2.79 -19.11
N TRP A 128 8.54 3.93 -18.42
CA TRP A 128 7.97 4.14 -17.08
C TRP A 128 6.45 3.98 -17.08
N ARG A 129 5.74 4.68 -17.97
CA ARG A 129 4.28 4.58 -18.14
C ARG A 129 3.86 3.13 -18.35
N ASN A 130 4.33 2.53 -19.45
CA ASN A 130 3.86 1.21 -19.90
C ASN A 130 4.21 0.08 -18.92
N SER A 131 5.38 0.16 -18.28
CA SER A 131 5.88 -0.96 -17.47
C SER A 131 5.49 -0.87 -16.00
N PHE A 132 5.47 0.35 -15.45
CA PHE A 132 5.27 0.58 -14.02
C PHE A 132 3.89 1.14 -13.72
N ILE A 133 3.53 2.26 -14.34
CA ILE A 133 2.27 2.96 -14.04
C ILE A 133 1.06 2.15 -14.49
N ASP A 134 1.11 1.57 -15.69
CA ASP A 134 -0.07 0.90 -16.26
C ASP A 134 -0.16 -0.58 -15.85
N THR A 135 0.96 -1.18 -15.43
CA THR A 135 1.03 -2.63 -15.14
C THR A 135 1.51 -2.93 -13.72
N SER A 136 2.81 -2.74 -13.45
CA SER A 136 3.46 -3.40 -12.31
C SER A 136 3.05 -2.80 -10.96
N ILE A 137 2.98 -1.47 -10.83
CA ILE A 137 2.63 -0.79 -9.58
C ILE A 137 1.15 -1.05 -9.22
N PRO A 138 0.16 -0.87 -10.12
CA PRO A 138 -1.24 -1.21 -9.82
C PRO A 138 -1.41 -2.66 -9.37
N LEU A 139 -0.75 -3.62 -10.03
CA LEU A 139 -0.89 -5.03 -9.65
C LEU A 139 -0.31 -5.33 -8.27
N VAL A 140 0.92 -4.86 -8.00
CA VAL A 140 1.58 -5.13 -6.71
C VAL A 140 0.85 -4.44 -5.56
N LEU A 141 0.55 -3.14 -5.69
CA LEU A 141 -0.20 -2.42 -4.66
C LEU A 141 -1.63 -2.93 -4.56
N GLY A 142 -2.26 -3.24 -5.68
CA GLY A 142 -3.62 -3.78 -5.70
C GLY A 142 -3.75 -5.09 -4.95
N ILE A 143 -2.83 -6.03 -5.17
CA ILE A 143 -2.79 -7.29 -4.41
C ILE A 143 -2.55 -7.01 -2.92
N LEU A 144 -1.57 -6.17 -2.60
CA LEU A 144 -1.24 -5.82 -1.21
C LEU A 144 -2.45 -5.25 -0.46
N TYR A 145 -3.10 -4.22 -1.01
CA TYR A 145 -4.24 -3.57 -0.36
C TYR A 145 -5.49 -4.45 -0.35
N SER A 146 -5.71 -5.27 -1.39
CA SER A 146 -6.80 -6.25 -1.37
C SER A 146 -6.63 -7.27 -0.25
N SER A 147 -5.41 -7.77 -0.06
CA SER A 147 -5.08 -8.70 1.02
C SER A 147 -5.17 -8.04 2.40
N ALA A 148 -4.68 -6.82 2.55
CA ALA A 148 -4.79 -6.05 3.79
C ALA A 148 -6.25 -5.80 4.18
N GLY A 149 -7.06 -5.35 3.22
CA GLY A 149 -8.49 -5.11 3.43
C GLY A 149 -9.26 -6.37 3.80
N LEU A 150 -8.93 -7.53 3.22
CA LEU A 150 -9.48 -8.81 3.66
C LEU A 150 -9.03 -9.17 5.09
N GLY A 151 -7.78 -8.87 5.44
CA GLY A 151 -7.21 -9.04 6.77
C GLY A 151 -8.00 -8.32 7.87
N HIS A 152 -8.51 -7.12 7.59
CA HIS A 152 -9.37 -6.37 8.54
C HIS A 152 -10.62 -7.15 8.96
N PHE A 153 -11.16 -8.01 8.10
CA PHE A 153 -12.33 -8.83 8.42
C PHE A 153 -11.96 -10.18 9.02
N LEU A 154 -10.82 -10.76 8.62
CA LEU A 154 -10.35 -12.05 9.12
C LEU A 154 -9.71 -11.95 10.51
N SER A 155 -9.15 -10.81 10.87
CA SER A 155 -8.44 -10.56 12.13
C SER A 155 -8.91 -9.27 12.80
N LYS A 156 -10.23 -9.02 12.74
CA LYS A 156 -10.87 -7.79 13.19
C LYS A 156 -10.43 -7.35 14.58
N GLU A 157 -10.42 -8.27 15.54
CA GLU A 157 -10.04 -8.00 16.92
C GLU A 157 -8.61 -7.46 17.00
N ALA A 158 -7.68 -8.07 16.26
CA ALA A 158 -6.28 -7.67 16.23
C ALA A 158 -6.09 -6.23 15.68
N PHE A 159 -6.89 -5.82 14.68
CA PHE A 159 -6.90 -4.45 14.18
C PHE A 159 -7.58 -3.46 15.14
N CYS A 160 -8.59 -3.91 15.89
CA CYS A 160 -9.22 -3.09 16.93
C CYS A 160 -8.25 -2.84 18.09
N ASP A 161 -7.39 -3.80 18.43
CA ASP A 161 -6.43 -3.71 19.52
C ASP A 161 -5.35 -2.63 19.29
N ILE A 162 -5.04 -2.33 18.03
CA ILE A 162 -4.09 -1.28 17.65
C ILE A 162 -4.76 0.07 17.33
N TYR A 163 -6.09 0.17 17.48
CA TYR A 163 -6.79 1.43 17.28
C TYR A 163 -6.47 2.41 18.41
N PRO A 164 -6.04 3.66 18.12
CA PRO A 164 -5.67 4.60 19.18
C PRO A 164 -6.88 4.94 20.06
N ALA A 165 -6.69 4.83 21.38
CA ALA A 165 -7.71 5.21 22.35
C ALA A 165 -8.07 6.71 22.27
N ILE A 166 -9.29 7.06 22.65
CA ILE A 166 -9.72 8.46 22.69
C ILE A 166 -8.83 9.24 23.67
N GLY A 167 -8.28 10.36 23.22
CA GLY A 167 -7.36 11.20 23.97
C GLY A 167 -5.88 10.88 23.74
N SER A 168 -5.53 9.86 22.95
CA SER A 168 -4.13 9.56 22.62
C SER A 168 -3.39 10.80 22.09
N TRP A 169 -2.17 10.99 22.61
CA TRP A 169 -1.31 12.14 22.36
C TRP A 169 -1.94 13.52 22.67
N GLY A 170 -3.08 13.58 23.36
CA GLY A 170 -3.83 14.82 23.60
C GLY A 170 -4.47 15.44 22.36
N LEU A 171 -4.52 14.73 21.23
CA LEU A 171 -5.00 15.23 19.95
C LEU A 171 -5.97 14.26 19.24
N TRP A 172 -6.00 12.99 19.65
CA TRP A 172 -6.82 11.96 19.01
C TRP A 172 -8.24 11.89 19.59
N TYR A 173 -9.17 12.62 18.98
CA TYR A 173 -10.59 12.64 19.37
C TYR A 173 -11.50 12.24 18.21
N VAL A 174 -11.12 11.17 17.49
CA VAL A 174 -11.90 10.69 16.35
C VAL A 174 -13.18 9.99 16.84
N PRO A 175 -14.37 10.45 16.40
CA PRO A 175 -15.64 9.83 16.82
C PRO A 175 -15.86 8.51 16.09
N GLY A 176 -16.41 7.53 16.82
CA GLY A 176 -16.67 6.19 16.31
C GLY A 176 -16.08 5.12 17.22
N SER A 177 -16.45 3.86 16.98
CA SER A 177 -15.85 2.73 17.67
C SER A 177 -14.68 2.16 16.85
N PRO A 178 -13.70 1.48 17.47
CA PRO A 178 -12.65 0.77 16.75
C PRO A 178 -13.22 -0.15 15.65
N GLU A 179 -14.30 -0.87 15.94
CA GLU A 179 -14.93 -1.80 14.99
C GLU A 179 -15.49 -1.08 13.76
N PHE A 180 -16.07 0.11 13.94
CA PHE A 180 -16.52 0.93 12.82
C PHE A 180 -15.33 1.33 11.95
N HIS A 181 -14.25 1.84 12.56
CA HIS A 181 -13.07 2.27 11.83
C HIS A 181 -12.38 1.14 11.10
N VAL A 182 -12.19 -0.02 11.75
CA VAL A 182 -11.60 -1.21 11.13
C VAL A 182 -12.45 -1.70 9.96
N ALA A 183 -13.77 -1.72 10.09
CA ALA A 183 -14.66 -2.19 9.02
C ALA A 183 -14.63 -1.30 7.77
N TRP A 184 -14.77 0.03 7.91
CA TRP A 184 -14.79 0.89 6.73
C TRP A 184 -13.41 1.03 6.10
N THR A 185 -12.33 1.10 6.90
CA THR A 185 -10.96 1.13 6.36
C THR A 185 -10.67 -0.15 5.58
N GLY A 186 -11.01 -1.32 6.13
CA GLY A 186 -10.84 -2.60 5.43
C GLY A 186 -11.63 -2.69 4.13
N LEU A 187 -12.84 -2.12 4.09
CA LEU A 187 -13.63 -2.04 2.85
C LEU A 187 -12.96 -1.16 1.79
N VAL A 188 -12.43 0.02 2.18
CA VAL A 188 -11.75 0.92 1.23
C VAL A 188 -10.44 0.31 0.75
N GLU A 189 -9.65 -0.34 1.62
CA GLU A 189 -8.45 -1.08 1.23
C GLU A 189 -8.77 -2.17 0.21
N PHE A 190 -9.81 -2.98 0.49
CA PHE A 190 -10.20 -4.08 -0.38
C PHE A 190 -10.67 -3.58 -1.74
N LEU A 191 -11.61 -2.63 -1.78
CA LEU A 191 -12.17 -2.12 -3.03
C LEU A 191 -11.14 -1.33 -3.84
N GLY A 192 -10.33 -0.48 -3.19
CA GLY A 192 -9.24 0.23 -3.84
C GLY A 192 -8.19 -0.73 -4.39
N GLY A 193 -7.85 -1.76 -3.63
CA GLY A 193 -6.93 -2.81 -4.08
C GLY A 193 -7.45 -3.55 -5.31
N VAL A 194 -8.71 -4.00 -5.28
CA VAL A 194 -9.35 -4.68 -6.41
C VAL A 194 -9.41 -3.76 -7.64
N GLY A 195 -9.70 -2.48 -7.46
CA GLY A 195 -9.67 -1.48 -8.52
C GLY A 195 -8.30 -1.40 -9.20
N LEU A 196 -7.21 -1.35 -8.43
CA LEU A 196 -5.85 -1.34 -8.98
C LEU A 196 -5.48 -2.65 -9.69
N VAL A 197 -5.86 -3.81 -9.14
CA VAL A 197 -5.64 -5.11 -9.81
C VAL A 197 -6.38 -5.16 -11.13
N ALA A 198 -7.64 -4.73 -11.15
CA ALA A 198 -8.46 -4.72 -12.36
C ALA A 198 -7.83 -3.82 -13.43
N SER A 199 -7.37 -2.63 -13.07
CA SER A 199 -6.69 -1.72 -14.01
C SER A 199 -5.38 -2.32 -14.55
N GLY A 200 -4.50 -2.82 -13.68
CA GLY A 200 -3.24 -3.44 -14.14
C GLY A 200 -3.45 -4.70 -14.99
N ALA A 201 -4.49 -5.50 -14.71
CA ALA A 201 -4.82 -6.67 -15.50
C ALA A 201 -5.34 -6.31 -16.90
N ARG A 202 -6.05 -5.19 -17.06
CA ARG A 202 -6.51 -4.71 -18.37
C ARG A 202 -5.36 -4.32 -19.27
N SER A 203 -4.36 -3.64 -18.71
CA SER A 203 -3.13 -3.28 -19.41
C SER A 203 -2.39 -4.52 -19.95
N ILE A 204 -2.29 -5.59 -19.15
CA ILE A 204 -1.70 -6.87 -19.60
C ILE A 204 -2.50 -7.50 -20.75
N LEU A 205 -3.83 -7.42 -20.69
CA LEU A 205 -4.71 -7.99 -21.71
C LEU A 205 -4.78 -7.13 -22.99
N GLY A 206 -4.13 -5.97 -23.02
CA GLY A 206 -4.13 -5.05 -24.17
C GLY A 206 -5.48 -4.41 -24.43
N ARG A 207 -6.32 -4.26 -23.40
CA ARG A 207 -7.66 -3.65 -23.53
C ARG A 207 -7.66 -2.13 -23.45
N ASP A 208 -6.56 -1.53 -23.02
CA ASP A 208 -6.44 -0.08 -22.89
C ASP A 208 -6.25 0.63 -24.25
N GLU A 209 -6.05 -0.13 -25.34
CA GLU A 209 -5.91 0.38 -26.72
C GLU A 209 -7.25 0.48 -27.48
N ASP A 210 -8.36 0.08 -26.85
CA ASP A 210 -9.69 0.20 -27.46
C ASP A 210 -10.25 1.62 -27.22
N ASP A 211 -10.34 2.44 -28.29
CA ASP A 211 -10.78 3.85 -28.29
C ASP A 211 -12.21 4.10 -27.72
N ASP A 212 -12.94 3.06 -27.35
CA ASP A 212 -14.35 3.12 -26.89
C ASP A 212 -14.49 3.03 -25.35
N GLU A 213 -13.38 3.13 -24.60
CA GLU A 213 -13.45 3.06 -23.14
C GLU A 213 -14.14 4.28 -22.51
N SER A 214 -15.25 4.02 -21.82
CA SER A 214 -15.97 5.06 -21.08
C SER A 214 -15.07 5.71 -20.01
N LEU A 215 -15.13 7.04 -19.88
CA LEU A 215 -14.41 7.82 -18.86
C LEU A 215 -14.43 7.22 -17.43
N PRO A 216 -15.56 6.66 -16.93
CA PRO A 216 -15.59 6.03 -15.61
C PRO A 216 -14.59 4.87 -15.46
N LEU A 217 -14.34 4.08 -16.52
CA LEU A 217 -13.39 2.97 -16.48
C LEU A 217 -11.94 3.47 -16.44
N ARG A 218 -11.62 4.52 -17.20
CA ARG A 218 -10.30 5.17 -17.19
C ARG A 218 -9.98 5.79 -15.83
N LEU A 219 -11.00 6.23 -15.09
CA LEU A 219 -10.86 6.81 -13.75
C LEU A 219 -10.70 5.78 -12.62
N VAL A 220 -10.90 4.47 -12.87
CA VAL A 220 -10.81 3.45 -11.81
C VAL A 220 -9.43 3.44 -11.17
N GLN A 221 -8.36 3.44 -11.95
CA GLN A 221 -6.99 3.43 -11.44
C GLN A 221 -6.66 4.68 -10.58
N PRO A 222 -6.80 5.92 -11.10
CA PRO A 222 -6.44 7.11 -10.32
C PRO A 222 -7.33 7.30 -9.09
N ILE A 223 -8.62 6.99 -9.15
CA ILE A 223 -9.52 7.07 -7.98
C ILE A 223 -9.13 6.02 -6.93
N SER A 224 -8.85 4.78 -7.35
CA SER A 224 -8.42 3.73 -6.42
C SER A 224 -7.10 4.08 -5.75
N ALA A 225 -6.11 4.55 -6.52
CA ALA A 225 -4.83 5.00 -5.99
C ALA A 225 -5.01 6.18 -5.00
N ALA A 226 -5.87 7.14 -5.32
CA ALA A 226 -6.12 8.30 -4.47
C ALA A 226 -6.83 7.92 -3.17
N ALA A 227 -7.83 7.05 -3.24
CA ALA A 227 -8.52 6.51 -2.07
C ALA A 227 -7.52 5.78 -1.15
N LEU A 228 -6.67 4.91 -1.70
CA LEU A 228 -5.66 4.19 -0.93
C LEU A 228 -4.57 5.10 -0.36
N LEU A 229 -4.17 6.16 -1.08
CA LEU A 229 -3.23 7.17 -0.57
C LEU A 229 -3.79 7.87 0.67
N LEU A 230 -5.02 8.41 0.55
CA LEU A 230 -5.70 9.10 1.64
C LEU A 230 -5.97 8.16 2.81
N LEU A 231 -6.35 6.92 2.53
CA LEU A 231 -6.56 5.91 3.55
C LEU A 231 -5.28 5.58 4.30
N THR A 232 -4.16 5.38 3.59
CA THR A 232 -2.85 5.12 4.20
C THR A 232 -2.45 6.26 5.16
N MET A 233 -2.70 7.51 4.76
CA MET A 233 -2.53 8.68 5.63
C MET A 233 -3.47 8.65 6.85
N ALA A 234 -4.73 8.24 6.65
CA ALA A 234 -5.74 8.20 7.71
C ALA A 234 -5.51 7.06 8.73
N VAL A 235 -4.95 5.92 8.31
CA VAL A 235 -4.64 4.78 9.21
C VAL A 235 -3.23 4.84 9.81
N THR A 236 -2.38 5.77 9.34
CA THR A 236 -1.04 6.06 9.91
C THR A 236 -1.02 6.18 11.45
N PRO A 237 -2.01 6.82 12.10
CA PRO A 237 -2.05 6.94 13.56
C PRO A 237 -2.01 5.58 14.28
N ALA A 238 -2.57 4.51 13.73
CA ALA A 238 -2.47 3.17 14.33
C ALA A 238 -1.00 2.71 14.40
N ASN A 239 -0.21 2.94 13.34
CA ASN A 239 1.22 2.61 13.33
C ASN A 239 2.01 3.41 14.38
N ILE A 240 1.69 4.70 14.54
CA ILE A 240 2.32 5.55 15.56
C ILE A 240 1.89 5.10 16.95
N TYR A 241 0.65 4.64 17.13
CA TYR A 241 0.12 4.17 18.40
C TYR A 241 0.79 2.89 18.87
N MET A 242 1.03 1.94 17.96
CA MET A 242 1.82 0.74 18.25
C MET A 242 3.22 1.09 18.81
N TYR A 243 3.90 2.08 18.22
CA TYR A 243 5.21 2.54 18.70
C TYR A 243 5.12 3.30 20.04
N THR A 244 4.21 4.25 20.13
CA THR A 244 4.15 5.21 21.25
C THR A 244 3.50 4.64 22.51
N HIS A 245 2.57 3.69 22.37
CA HIS A 245 1.76 3.13 23.46
C HIS A 245 1.88 1.60 23.56
N GLY A 246 2.79 0.98 22.80
CA GLY A 246 3.05 -0.46 22.89
C GLY A 246 1.89 -1.34 22.42
N ALA A 247 0.95 -0.79 21.65
CA ALA A 247 -0.18 -1.57 21.13
C ALA A 247 0.29 -2.65 20.15
N VAL A 248 -0.27 -3.85 20.27
CA VAL A 248 0.06 -5.03 19.48
C VAL A 248 -1.21 -5.67 18.91
N MET A 249 -1.05 -6.46 17.85
CA MET A 249 -2.16 -7.13 17.17
C MET A 249 -2.53 -8.44 17.88
N GLY A 250 -3.29 -8.34 18.96
CA GLY A 250 -3.78 -9.47 19.75
C GLY A 250 -3.01 -9.72 21.05
N PRO A 251 -3.62 -10.45 22.01
CA PRO A 251 -3.11 -10.57 23.38
C PRO A 251 -1.82 -11.41 23.50
N ASP A 252 -1.58 -12.32 22.56
CA ASP A 252 -0.43 -13.24 22.61
C ASP A 252 0.80 -12.69 21.87
N MET A 253 0.70 -11.50 21.27
CA MET A 253 1.81 -10.90 20.53
C MET A 253 2.78 -10.21 21.49
N PRO A 254 4.08 -10.56 21.47
CA PRO A 254 5.07 -9.88 22.31
C PRO A 254 5.22 -8.41 21.89
N PRO A 255 5.73 -7.54 22.78
CA PRO A 255 6.07 -6.17 22.43
C PRO A 255 6.99 -6.13 21.20
N LEU A 256 6.67 -5.22 20.29
CA LEU A 256 7.39 -5.06 19.03
C LEU A 256 8.68 -4.27 19.28
N ASP A 257 9.78 -4.73 18.69
CA ASP A 257 11.06 -4.07 18.85
C ASP A 257 11.17 -2.79 18.01
N LEU A 258 12.20 -1.99 18.30
CA LEU A 258 12.43 -0.74 17.57
C LEU A 258 12.69 -0.98 16.06
N SER A 259 13.34 -2.10 15.72
CA SER A 259 13.64 -2.46 14.33
C SER A 259 12.36 -2.63 13.51
N PHE A 260 11.34 -3.28 14.07
CA PHE A 260 10.04 -3.45 13.44
C PHE A 260 9.38 -2.11 13.10
N HIS A 261 9.43 -1.14 14.03
CA HIS A 261 8.88 0.19 13.80
C HIS A 261 9.63 0.96 12.71
N TYR A 262 10.96 0.85 12.63
CA TYR A 262 11.73 1.45 11.54
C TYR A 262 11.40 0.84 10.17
N ILE A 263 11.25 -0.49 10.10
CA ILE A 263 10.87 -1.18 8.87
C ILE A 263 9.47 -0.71 8.42
N ARG A 264 8.48 -0.68 9.33
CA ARG A 264 7.14 -0.17 9.01
C ARG A 264 7.16 1.27 8.53
N PHE A 265 7.93 2.12 9.20
CA PHE A 265 8.08 3.51 8.80
C PHE A 265 8.66 3.63 7.38
N ALA A 266 9.71 2.87 7.06
CA ALA A 266 10.31 2.85 5.72
C ALA A 266 9.35 2.32 4.65
N VAL A 267 8.65 1.22 4.94
CA VAL A 267 7.62 0.66 4.03
C VAL A 267 6.51 1.68 3.81
N GLN A 268 6.09 2.40 4.84
CA GLN A 268 5.05 3.41 4.73
C GLN A 268 5.48 4.61 3.88
N VAL A 269 6.75 5.05 3.98
CA VAL A 269 7.34 6.04 3.06
C VAL A 269 7.25 5.54 1.61
N LEU A 270 7.60 4.29 1.34
CA LEU A 270 7.53 3.70 0.00
C LEU A 270 6.09 3.60 -0.52
N LEU A 271 5.14 3.15 0.30
CA LEU A 271 3.72 3.03 -0.07
C LEU A 271 3.12 4.40 -0.39
N LEU A 272 3.32 5.40 0.48
CA LEU A 272 2.84 6.75 0.24
C LEU A 272 3.45 7.35 -1.04
N SER A 273 4.74 7.13 -1.27
CA SER A 273 5.43 7.66 -2.46
C SER A 273 4.94 7.01 -3.75
N THR A 274 4.79 5.68 -3.76
CA THR A 274 4.33 4.94 -4.94
C THR A 274 2.87 5.22 -5.25
N LEU A 275 1.99 5.30 -4.24
CA LEU A 275 0.61 5.73 -4.42
C LEU A 275 0.52 7.18 -4.90
N TRP A 276 1.34 8.10 -4.38
CA TRP A 276 1.39 9.47 -4.87
C TRP A 276 1.72 9.51 -6.36
N ILE A 277 2.78 8.81 -6.78
CA ILE A 277 3.18 8.76 -8.19
C ILE A 277 2.06 8.18 -9.04
N LEU A 278 1.44 7.09 -8.60
CA LEU A 278 0.34 6.47 -9.31
C LEU A 278 -0.85 7.43 -9.48
N VAL A 279 -1.23 8.15 -8.43
CA VAL A 279 -2.26 9.19 -8.49
C VAL A 279 -1.89 10.27 -9.51
N LYS A 280 -0.71 10.88 -9.34
CA LYS A 280 -0.22 11.98 -10.19
C LYS A 280 -0.21 11.59 -11.66
N ASP A 281 0.43 10.47 -11.97
CA ASP A 281 0.68 10.05 -13.35
C ASP A 281 -0.60 9.53 -14.00
N SER A 282 -1.42 8.73 -13.29
CA SER A 282 -2.68 8.22 -13.85
C SER A 282 -3.70 9.32 -14.11
N PHE A 283 -3.84 10.32 -13.24
CA PHE A 283 -4.69 11.47 -13.55
C PHE A 283 -4.15 12.28 -14.74
N PHE A 284 -2.84 12.46 -14.81
CA PHE A 284 -2.21 13.16 -15.93
C PHE A 284 -2.46 12.43 -17.26
N TYR A 285 -2.36 11.10 -17.32
CA TYR A 285 -2.59 10.38 -18.57
C TYR A 285 -4.07 10.34 -18.97
N VAL A 286 -4.99 10.15 -18.01
CA VAL A 286 -6.43 10.18 -18.32
C VAL A 286 -6.86 11.53 -18.90
N TRP A 287 -6.29 12.63 -18.40
CA TRP A 287 -6.64 13.98 -18.87
C TRP A 287 -5.79 14.45 -20.06
N GLY A 288 -4.51 14.10 -20.08
CA GLY A 288 -3.55 14.49 -21.12
C GLY A 288 -3.90 13.88 -22.46
N ASP A 289 -4.33 12.62 -22.47
CA ASP A 289 -4.76 11.92 -23.69
C ASP A 289 -6.07 12.52 -24.29
N GLU A 290 -6.79 13.40 -23.58
CA GLU A 290 -7.97 14.12 -24.12
C GLU A 290 -7.62 15.47 -24.78
N LEU A 291 -6.39 15.96 -24.58
CA LEU A 291 -5.95 17.27 -25.07
C LEU A 291 -5.17 17.20 -26.39
N ASP A 292 -4.79 16.00 -26.82
CA ASP A 292 -4.10 15.71 -28.09
C ASP A 292 -5.10 15.30 -29.19
#